data_AF-A0A7R9LP58-F1
#
_entry.id   AF-A0A7R9LP58-F1
#
_cell.length_a   1.000
_cell.length_b   1.000
_cell.length_c   1.000
_cell.angle_alpha   90.00
_cell.angle_beta   90.00
_cell.angle_gamma   90.00
#
_symmetry.space_group_name_H-M   'P 1'
#
loop_
_entity.id
_entity.type
_entity.pdbx_description
1 polymer ?
#
loop_
_entity_poly.entity_id
_entity_poly.type
_entity_poly.pdbx_seq_one_letter_code
_entity_poly.pdbx_strand_id
1 'polypeptide(L)'
;MFIYYICIYTILLAGQYTQGCQLGNCPTPESITPCLCRKDSRGCRLIHCDGYRDINLKQVFKSMSRELHGNNRELHVFSLTNTRVTELPENVFASIQFDVINITNAYNLRRINSKAFYCTNAEIQSFKLENTPVIVEHPDYDLFQALDSMEG
;
A
#
# COMPACT_ATOMS: atom_id res chain seq x y z
N MET A 1 19.28 19.90 -5.91
CA MET A 1 17.91 19.35 -6.05
C MET A 1 18.03 18.04 -6.83
N PHE A 2 18.17 16.92 -6.13
CA PHE A 2 18.33 15.61 -6.77
C PHE A 2 16.92 15.05 -7.02
N ILE A 3 16.45 15.15 -8.26
CA ILE A 3 15.22 14.47 -8.69
C ILE A 3 15.64 13.04 -9.05
N TYR A 4 15.32 12.09 -8.19
CA TYR A 4 15.58 10.67 -8.46
C TYR A 4 14.58 10.19 -9.52
N TYR A 5 15.09 9.91 -10.73
CA TYR A 5 14.34 9.22 -11.78
C TYR A 5 14.39 7.72 -11.52
N ILE A 6 13.19 7.12 -11.38
CA ILE A 6 12.86 5.70 -11.59
C ILE A 6 13.80 4.71 -10.91
N CYS A 7 13.51 4.39 -9.65
CA CYS A 7 13.97 3.16 -9.00
C CYS A 7 12.84 2.13 -9.06
N ILE A 8 12.88 1.24 -10.06
CA ILE A 8 12.13 -0.03 -9.98
C ILE A 8 12.88 -0.90 -8.99
N TYR A 9 12.53 -0.84 -7.70
CA TYR A 9 12.96 -1.85 -6.73
C TYR A 9 12.08 -3.09 -6.91
N THR A 10 12.51 -4.03 -7.74
CA THR A 10 11.97 -5.40 -7.67
C THR A 10 12.81 -6.16 -6.66
N ILE A 11 12.41 -6.17 -5.40
CA ILE A 11 12.97 -7.09 -4.42
C ILE A 11 12.39 -8.47 -4.75
N LEU A 12 13.12 -9.25 -5.55
CA LEU A 12 12.85 -10.68 -5.75
C LEU A 12 13.47 -11.44 -4.57
N LEU A 13 12.78 -11.46 -3.43
CA LEU A 13 13.09 -12.45 -2.40
C LEU A 13 12.68 -13.81 -2.97
N ALA A 14 13.67 -14.64 -3.27
CA ALA A 14 13.48 -16.04 -3.64
C ALA A 14 13.04 -16.84 -2.40
N GLY A 15 11.79 -16.62 -1.98
CA GLY A 15 11.06 -17.38 -0.97
C GLY A 15 9.93 -18.15 -1.63
N GLN A 16 9.69 -19.36 -1.15
CA GLN A 16 8.95 -20.43 -1.82
C GLN A 16 7.47 -20.10 -2.10
N TYR A 17 7.05 -20.51 -3.30
CA TYR A 17 5.68 -20.58 -3.79
C TYR A 17 4.72 -21.28 -2.79
N THR A 18 3.74 -20.55 -2.25
CA THR A 18 2.49 -21.11 -1.70
C THR A 18 1.31 -20.27 -2.22
N GLN A 19 0.59 -20.80 -3.21
CA GLN A 19 -0.79 -21.30 -3.05
C GLN A 19 -1.88 -20.20 -3.08
N GLY A 20 -2.55 -20.14 -4.23
CA GLY A 20 -3.77 -19.40 -4.60
C GLY A 20 -4.45 -18.52 -3.56
N CYS A 21 -4.51 -17.22 -3.87
CA CYS A 21 -5.48 -16.21 -3.41
C CYS A 21 -6.39 -16.67 -2.25
N GLN A 22 -5.87 -16.74 -1.02
CA GLN A 22 -6.72 -16.98 0.15
C GLN A 22 -7.44 -15.68 0.54
N LEU A 23 -8.67 -15.83 1.01
CA LEU A 23 -9.79 -14.92 0.80
C LEU A 23 -10.07 -14.03 2.02
N GLY A 24 -9.67 -12.77 1.94
CA GLY A 24 -10.43 -11.71 2.58
C GLY A 24 -11.67 -11.33 1.77
N ASN A 25 -12.77 -11.06 2.46
CA ASN A 25 -13.92 -10.43 1.82
C ASN A 25 -13.59 -8.99 1.44
N CYS A 26 -14.17 -8.53 0.32
CA CYS A 26 -14.15 -7.10 0.07
C CYS A 26 -14.92 -6.42 1.19
N PRO A 27 -14.36 -5.36 1.79
CA PRO A 27 -15.11 -4.58 2.76
C PRO A 27 -16.27 -3.87 2.07
N THR A 28 -17.24 -3.45 2.87
CA THR A 28 -18.39 -2.67 2.42
C THR A 28 -17.95 -1.37 1.73
N PRO A 29 -18.66 -0.90 0.68
CA PRO A 29 -18.35 0.37 0.02
C PRO A 29 -18.25 1.54 1.01
N GLU A 30 -19.06 1.54 2.06
CA GLU A 30 -19.09 2.59 3.09
C GLU A 30 -17.77 2.68 3.89
N SER A 31 -17.11 1.54 4.16
CA SER A 31 -15.87 1.53 4.95
C SER A 31 -14.62 1.81 4.13
N ILE A 32 -14.69 1.62 2.81
CA ILE A 32 -13.54 1.76 1.90
C ILE A 32 -13.62 2.97 0.96
N THR A 33 -14.76 3.65 0.88
CA THR A 33 -14.91 4.88 0.09
C THR A 33 -13.83 5.91 0.48
N PRO A 34 -13.16 6.56 -0.49
CA PRO A 34 -13.45 6.59 -1.93
C PRO A 34 -12.73 5.51 -2.77
N CYS A 35 -12.09 4.54 -2.13
CA CYS A 35 -11.42 3.44 -2.82
C CYS A 35 -12.41 2.33 -3.19
N LEU A 36 -11.96 1.41 -4.03
CA LEU A 36 -12.74 0.27 -4.51
C LEU A 36 -12.02 -1.04 -4.19
N CYS A 37 -12.79 -2.06 -3.82
CA CYS A 37 -12.29 -3.43 -3.77
C CYS A 37 -12.72 -4.19 -5.03
N ARG A 38 -11.78 -4.89 -5.68
CA ARG A 38 -12.05 -5.72 -6.86
C ARG A 38 -11.44 -7.11 -6.70
N LYS A 39 -11.90 -8.05 -7.52
CA LYS A 39 -11.30 -9.37 -7.70
C LYS A 39 -10.49 -9.36 -9.00
N ASP A 40 -9.27 -9.88 -8.98
CA ASP A 40 -8.56 -10.20 -10.22
C ASP A 40 -9.11 -11.50 -10.85
N SER A 41 -8.53 -11.90 -11.99
CA SER A 41 -8.91 -13.14 -12.70
C SER A 41 -8.64 -14.42 -11.91
N ARG A 42 -7.80 -14.37 -10.88
CA ARG A 42 -7.48 -15.47 -9.97
C ARG A 42 -8.35 -15.45 -8.70
N GLY A 43 -9.24 -14.45 -8.58
CA GLY A 43 -10.08 -14.24 -7.42
C GLY A 43 -9.41 -13.47 -6.27
N CYS A 44 -8.16 -13.04 -6.43
CA CYS A 44 -7.42 -12.26 -5.45
C CYS A 44 -8.07 -10.89 -5.25
N ARG A 45 -8.09 -10.41 -4.01
CA ARG A 45 -8.66 -9.10 -3.69
C ARG A 45 -7.63 -8.01 -3.78
N LEU A 46 -8.02 -6.93 -4.46
CA LEU A 46 -7.23 -5.74 -4.58
C LEU A 46 -8.01 -4.52 -4.13
N ILE A 47 -7.35 -3.65 -3.39
CA ILE A 47 -7.85 -2.32 -3.06
C ILE A 47 -7.23 -1.32 -4.03
N HIS A 48 -8.08 -0.58 -4.72
CA HIS A 48 -7.67 0.43 -5.67
C HIS A 48 -8.24 1.80 -5.29
N CYS A 49 -7.34 2.73 -5.01
CA CYS A 49 -7.64 4.13 -4.71
C CYS A 49 -7.21 5.01 -5.88
N ASP A 50 -8.16 5.70 -6.52
CA ASP A 50 -7.94 6.54 -7.70
C ASP A 50 -8.85 7.80 -7.68
N GLY A 51 -8.58 8.75 -8.57
CA GLY A 51 -9.58 9.72 -9.04
C GLY A 51 -9.32 11.19 -8.70
N TYR A 52 -8.08 11.65 -8.58
CA TYR A 52 -7.72 13.04 -8.23
C TYR A 52 -8.46 13.60 -7.00
N ARG A 53 -8.80 12.72 -6.04
CA ARG A 53 -9.47 13.09 -4.79
C ARG A 53 -8.48 13.21 -3.65
N ASP A 54 -8.84 14.01 -2.65
CA ASP A 54 -8.21 14.01 -1.34
C ASP A 54 -8.68 12.75 -0.59
N ILE A 55 -7.76 11.81 -0.36
CA ILE A 55 -8.05 10.53 0.30
C ILE A 55 -7.31 10.48 1.63
N ASN A 56 -8.05 10.33 2.72
CA ASN A 56 -7.46 10.02 4.02
C ASN A 56 -7.25 8.49 4.13
N LEU A 57 -6.13 8.00 3.62
CA LEU A 57 -5.81 6.56 3.62
C LEU A 57 -5.82 5.97 5.04
N LYS A 58 -5.30 6.69 6.04
CA LYS A 58 -5.29 6.23 7.44
C LYS A 58 -6.71 6.00 7.96
N GLN A 59 -7.66 6.86 7.61
CA GLN A 59 -9.07 6.68 7.96
C GLN A 59 -9.73 5.52 7.20
N VAL A 60 -9.43 5.37 5.89
CA VAL A 60 -9.93 4.25 5.07
C VAL A 60 -9.50 2.92 5.68
N PHE A 61 -8.20 2.73 5.91
CA PHE A 61 -7.69 1.47 6.45
C PHE A 61 -8.10 1.25 7.92
N LYS A 62 -8.24 2.30 8.72
CA LYS A 62 -8.81 2.18 10.07
C LYS A 62 -10.28 1.71 10.04
N SER A 63 -11.07 2.16 9.08
CA SER A 63 -12.45 1.69 8.90
C SER A 63 -12.49 0.24 8.44
N MET A 64 -11.66 -0.12 7.46
CA MET A 64 -11.51 -1.51 7.03
C MET A 64 -11.07 -2.43 8.17
N SER A 65 -10.08 -2.05 8.97
CA SER A 65 -9.61 -2.84 10.12
C SER A 65 -10.67 -3.11 11.19
N ARG A 66 -11.69 -2.23 11.29
CA ARG A 66 -12.83 -2.42 12.19
C ARG A 66 -13.87 -3.39 11.63
N GLU A 67 -14.02 -3.44 10.31
CA GLU A 67 -14.95 -4.34 9.63
C GLU A 67 -14.36 -5.74 9.43
N LEU A 68 -13.10 -5.81 9.01
CA LEU A 68 -12.42 -7.05 8.68
C LEU A 68 -11.76 -7.64 9.93
N HIS A 69 -11.95 -8.94 10.14
CA HIS A 69 -11.44 -9.69 11.29
C HIS A 69 -10.75 -10.98 10.85
N GLY A 70 -9.75 -11.42 11.63
CA GLY A 70 -8.95 -12.61 11.35
C GLY A 70 -8.30 -12.55 9.97
N ASN A 71 -8.33 -13.67 9.25
CA ASN A 71 -7.75 -13.84 7.92
C ASN A 71 -8.39 -12.92 6.86
N ASN A 72 -9.51 -12.24 7.16
CA ASN A 72 -10.07 -11.26 6.23
C ASN A 72 -9.24 -9.99 6.08
N ARG A 73 -8.20 -9.81 6.91
CA ARG A 73 -7.31 -8.65 6.85
C ARG A 73 -6.16 -8.82 5.85
N GLU A 74 -5.99 -10.01 5.30
CA GLU A 74 -4.99 -10.31 4.26
C GLU A 74 -5.63 -10.10 2.88
N LEU A 75 -5.10 -9.13 2.14
CA LEU A 75 -5.52 -8.77 0.79
C LEU A 75 -4.30 -8.86 -0.13
N HIS A 76 -4.53 -9.08 -1.43
CA HIS A 76 -3.40 -9.35 -2.32
C HIS A 76 -2.67 -8.07 -2.74
N VAL A 77 -3.41 -7.08 -3.25
CA VAL A 77 -2.81 -5.87 -3.85
C VAL A 77 -3.43 -4.61 -3.29
N PHE A 78 -2.58 -3.67 -2.88
CA PHE A 78 -2.96 -2.28 -2.74
C PHE A 78 -2.46 -1.49 -3.95
N SER A 79 -3.33 -0.67 -4.53
CA SER A 79 -3.02 0.21 -5.64
C SER A 79 -3.45 1.64 -5.32
N LEU A 80 -2.49 2.56 -5.34
CA LEU A 80 -2.72 4.00 -5.24
C LEU A 80 -2.33 4.64 -6.56
N THR A 81 -3.31 5.19 -7.27
CA THR A 81 -3.08 5.82 -8.58
C THR A 81 -3.68 7.20 -8.63
N ASN A 82 -2.95 8.18 -9.16
CA ASN A 82 -3.54 9.45 -9.59
C ASN A 82 -4.42 10.14 -8.53
N THR A 83 -3.95 10.21 -7.29
CA THR A 83 -4.66 10.83 -6.16
C THR A 83 -4.05 12.18 -5.78
N ARG A 84 -4.71 12.93 -4.89
CA ARG A 84 -4.14 14.11 -4.22
C ARG A 84 -3.42 13.78 -2.92
N VAL A 85 -3.24 12.49 -2.61
CA VAL A 85 -2.49 12.06 -1.43
C VAL A 85 -1.06 12.60 -1.53
N THR A 86 -0.65 13.36 -0.50
CA THR A 86 0.67 14.00 -0.46
C THR A 86 1.66 13.24 0.41
N GLU A 87 1.16 12.40 1.32
CA GLU A 87 1.97 11.59 2.22
C GLU A 87 1.37 10.19 2.46
N LEU A 88 2.24 9.20 2.66
CA LEU A 88 1.89 7.96 3.36
C LEU A 88 2.37 8.10 4.81
N PRO A 89 1.45 8.24 5.78
CA PRO A 89 1.82 8.41 7.19
C PRO A 89 2.28 7.09 7.80
N GLU A 90 2.84 7.16 9.02
CA GLU A 90 3.11 5.98 9.84
C GLU A 90 1.88 5.07 9.97
N ASN A 91 2.12 3.76 9.90
CA ASN A 91 1.12 2.70 10.05
C ASN A 91 -0.12 2.93 9.17
N VAL A 92 0.08 3.30 7.90
CA VAL A 92 -1.02 3.72 7.01
C VAL A 92 -2.07 2.64 6.82
N PHE A 93 -1.67 1.37 6.79
CA PHE A 93 -2.57 0.24 6.59
C PHE A 93 -3.25 -0.28 7.85
N ALA A 94 -2.99 0.33 9.02
CA ALA A 94 -3.48 -0.14 10.31
C ALA A 94 -3.17 -1.64 10.52
N SER A 95 -4.17 -2.52 10.49
CA SER A 95 -3.99 -3.98 10.60
C SER A 95 -4.29 -4.74 9.31
N ILE A 96 -4.48 -4.04 8.20
CA ILE A 96 -4.67 -4.64 6.87
C ILE A 96 -3.31 -4.98 6.28
N GLN A 97 -3.20 -6.15 5.67
CA GLN A 97 -1.98 -6.70 5.11
C GLN A 97 -2.11 -6.83 3.60
N PHE A 98 -1.00 -6.55 2.90
CA PHE A 98 -0.91 -6.62 1.44
C PHE A 98 0.37 -7.33 1.02
N ASP A 99 0.27 -8.24 0.04
CA ASP A 99 1.44 -8.87 -0.57
C ASP A 99 2.14 -7.93 -1.55
N VAL A 100 1.35 -7.09 -2.22
CA VAL A 100 1.81 -6.20 -3.29
C VAL A 100 1.32 -4.78 -3.06
N ILE A 101 2.24 -3.82 -3.12
CA ILE A 101 1.95 -2.39 -3.07
C ILE A 101 2.35 -1.74 -4.38
N ASN A 102 1.38 -1.16 -5.09
CA ASN A 102 1.58 -0.44 -6.34
C ASN A 102 1.19 1.03 -6.18
N ILE A 103 2.16 1.92 -6.30
CA ILE A 103 1.95 3.37 -6.26
C ILE A 103 2.41 3.93 -7.60
N THR A 104 1.46 4.31 -8.45
CA THR A 104 1.72 4.71 -9.83
C THR A 104 1.04 6.01 -10.18
N ASN A 105 1.74 6.94 -10.85
CA ASN A 105 1.17 8.25 -11.24
C ASN A 105 0.60 9.04 -10.05
N ALA A 106 1.10 8.83 -8.83
CA ALA A 106 0.69 9.58 -7.65
C ALA A 106 1.48 10.90 -7.58
N TYR A 107 1.28 11.79 -8.56
CA TYR A 107 2.12 12.98 -8.77
C TYR A 107 2.19 13.96 -7.58
N ASN A 108 1.22 13.88 -6.67
CA ASN A 108 1.17 14.70 -5.47
C ASN A 108 1.87 14.05 -4.27
N LEU A 109 2.13 12.75 -4.31
CA LEU A 109 2.77 12.03 -3.22
C LEU A 109 4.25 12.42 -3.15
N ARG A 110 4.62 13.10 -2.07
CA ARG A 110 5.98 13.58 -1.82
C ARG A 110 6.67 12.81 -0.71
N ARG A 111 5.92 12.32 0.27
CA ARG A 111 6.51 11.81 1.51
C ARG A 111 5.99 10.42 1.81
N ILE A 112 6.88 9.50 2.16
CA ILE A 112 6.52 8.19 2.71
C ILE A 112 7.23 8.13 4.05
N ASN A 113 6.46 7.99 5.12
CA ASN A 113 7.01 7.91 6.45
C ASN A 113 7.85 6.63 6.59
N SER A 114 8.97 6.69 7.30
CA SER A 114 9.89 5.55 7.50
C SER A 114 9.26 4.37 8.24
N LYS A 115 8.08 4.57 8.86
CA LYS A 115 7.27 3.53 9.51
C LYS A 115 5.91 3.38 8.85
N ALA A 116 5.75 3.76 7.59
CA ALA A 116 4.48 3.64 6.88
C ALA A 116 3.96 2.19 6.87
N PHE A 117 4.88 1.21 6.81
CA PHE A 117 4.58 -0.22 6.64
C PHE A 117 4.85 -1.06 7.91
N TYR A 118 5.25 -0.44 9.02
CA TYR A 118 5.70 -1.13 10.25
C TYR A 118 4.68 -2.11 10.87
N CYS A 119 3.38 -1.95 10.63
CA CYS A 119 2.34 -2.86 11.16
C CYS A 119 1.96 -4.01 10.21
N THR A 120 2.56 -4.11 9.02
CA THR A 120 2.31 -5.24 8.13
C THR A 120 3.22 -6.39 8.52
N ASN A 121 2.73 -7.34 9.31
CA ASN A 121 3.44 -8.59 9.64
C ASN A 121 3.59 -9.54 8.43
N ALA A 122 3.12 -9.14 7.25
CA ALA A 122 3.25 -9.89 6.02
C ALA A 122 4.51 -9.42 5.28
N GLU A 123 5.31 -10.37 4.80
CA GLU A 123 6.40 -10.10 3.87
C GLU A 123 5.80 -9.49 2.59
N ILE A 124 5.91 -8.17 2.43
CA ILE A 124 5.54 -7.51 1.17
C ILE A 124 6.46 -8.06 0.10
N GLN A 125 5.89 -8.84 -0.81
CA GLN A 125 6.63 -9.54 -1.86
C GLN A 125 7.02 -8.60 -3.00
N SER A 126 6.26 -7.51 -3.18
CA SER A 126 6.48 -6.59 -4.28
C SER A 126 6.05 -5.18 -3.92
N PHE A 127 6.98 -4.24 -4.10
CA PHE A 127 6.72 -2.81 -3.98
C PHE A 127 7.06 -2.13 -5.30
N LYS A 128 6.09 -1.43 -5.88
CA LYS A 128 6.27 -0.65 -7.10
C LYS A 128 5.97 0.82 -6.83
N LEU A 129 6.93 1.67 -7.17
CA LEU A 129 6.79 3.12 -7.17
C LEU A 129 7.15 3.67 -8.55
N GLU A 130 6.17 4.19 -9.28
CA GLU A 130 6.35 4.68 -10.65
C GLU A 130 5.70 6.05 -10.83
N ASN A 131 6.34 6.95 -11.56
CA ASN A 131 5.81 8.30 -11.86
C ASN A 131 5.30 9.02 -10.61
N THR A 132 6.02 8.88 -9.52
CA THR A 132 5.64 9.38 -8.20
C THR A 132 6.85 10.11 -7.61
N PRO A 133 6.77 11.43 -7.41
CA PRO A 133 7.94 12.24 -7.10
C PRO A 133 8.19 12.32 -5.59
N VAL A 134 8.40 11.14 -4.98
CA VAL A 134 8.77 11.02 -3.55
C VAL A 134 10.14 11.63 -3.35
N ILE A 135 10.27 12.45 -2.31
CA ILE A 135 11.48 13.15 -1.92
C ILE A 135 11.93 12.66 -0.54
N VAL A 136 13.24 12.47 -0.39
CA VAL A 136 13.86 12.13 0.89
C VAL A 136 14.40 13.43 1.49
N GLU A 137 13.67 14.00 2.44
CA GLU A 137 14.02 15.31 3.01
C GLU A 137 14.20 15.28 4.54
N HIS A 138 13.73 14.23 5.22
CA HIS A 138 13.73 14.14 6.68
C HIS A 138 13.88 12.68 7.13
N PRO A 139 14.57 12.38 8.24
CA PRO A 139 14.75 11.00 8.73
C PRO A 139 13.41 10.27 9.00
N ASP A 140 12.36 10.99 9.35
CA ASP A 140 11.01 10.40 9.49
C ASP A 140 10.32 10.10 8.16
N TYR A 141 10.87 10.57 7.03
CA TYR A 141 10.32 10.44 5.69
C TYR A 141 11.39 9.93 4.74
N ASP A 142 11.77 8.68 4.94
CA ASP A 142 12.75 7.95 4.16
C ASP A 142 12.09 6.72 3.54
N LEU A 143 12.05 6.69 2.21
CA LEU A 143 11.49 5.57 1.45
C LEU A 143 12.26 4.27 1.71
N PHE A 144 13.59 4.32 1.80
CA PHE A 144 14.39 3.12 2.01
C PHE A 144 14.16 2.57 3.41
N GLN A 145 14.12 3.44 4.41
CA GLN A 145 13.78 3.00 5.77
C GLN A 145 12.34 2.47 5.86
N ALA A 146 11.40 3.03 5.09
CA ALA A 146 10.06 2.48 4.99
C ALA A 146 10.07 1.07 4.39
N LEU A 147 10.88 0.83 3.35
CA LEU A 147 11.05 -0.50 2.75
C LEU A 147 11.73 -1.47 3.72
N ASP A 148 12.75 -1.03 4.46
CA ASP A 148 13.41 -1.84 5.50
C ASP A 148 12.42 -2.26 6.60
N SER A 149 11.43 -1.42 6.90
CA SER A 149 10.37 -1.76 7.86
C SER A 149 9.45 -2.91 7.42
N MET A 150 9.57 -3.35 6.16
CA MET A 150 8.86 -4.52 5.63
C MET A 150 9.56 -5.85 5.92
N GLU A 151 10.86 -5.83 6.26
CA GLU A 151 11.69 -7.04 6.33
C GLU A 151 11.68 -7.73 7.71
N GLY A 152 11.12 -7.10 8.75
CA GLY A 152 10.90 -7.73 10.07
C GLY A 152 12.17 -8.07 10.85
#